data_AF-A0A2E9VTM4-F1
#
_entry.id   AF-A0A2E9VTM4-F1
#
_cell.length_a   1.000
_cell.length_b   1.000
_cell.length_c   1.000
_cell.angle_alpha   90.00
_cell.angle_beta   90.00
_cell.angle_gamma   90.00
#
_symmetry.space_group_name_H-M   'P 1'
#
loop_
_entity.id
_entity.type
_entity.pdbx_description
1 polymer ?
#
loop_
_entity_poly.entity_id
_entity_poly.type
_entity_poly.pdbx_seq_one_letter_code
_entity_poly.pdbx_strand_id
1 'polypeptide(L)'
;MSLPKNLLECLPEEARVENIKFVSRDTNALNELFQFPIAINRKAISVSTDGDSTEKADLTLLIVPASISLDAEKISAIRKWVEGDNHPIEPTSLMLSLQHVQILWSPERIAIVAEKNRVETVQRAMIEVTYYVSELMNIEYEISQRWPQLESDIPIAFQYDQKRVGRKRELMQKFQSIYLLRAQLSRITPFLLCPHVYPPTLASQVGERLRERVRVEDRVEFLSDQLEVYEEVYELCSQRINDHQHAYKGHTLEWMIIILLLVQILFSVFDYLTIAGT
;
A
#
# COMPACT_ATOMS: atom_id res chain seq x y z
N MET A 1 21.28 12.09 -4.83
CA MET A 1 20.81 13.50 -4.93
C MET A 1 21.64 14.35 -3.98
N SER A 2 22.32 15.37 -4.50
CA SER A 2 23.20 16.24 -3.71
C SER A 2 22.39 17.19 -2.83
N LEU A 3 22.83 17.38 -1.58
CA LEU A 3 22.38 18.51 -0.76
C LEU A 3 22.63 19.81 -1.53
N PRO A 4 21.68 20.75 -1.56
CA PRO A 4 21.98 22.08 -2.08
C PRO A 4 23.14 22.66 -1.26
N LYS A 5 24.23 23.08 -1.93
CA LYS A 5 25.46 23.57 -1.28
C LYS A 5 25.19 24.66 -0.23
N ASN A 6 24.18 25.49 -0.46
CA ASN A 6 23.73 26.55 0.44
C ASN A 6 23.23 26.03 1.81
N LEU A 7 22.75 24.79 1.86
CA LEU A 7 22.21 24.17 3.08
C LEU A 7 23.34 23.55 3.93
N LEU A 8 24.39 23.04 3.28
CA LEU A 8 25.59 22.53 3.94
C LEU A 8 26.40 23.64 4.64
N GLU A 9 26.45 24.85 4.07
CA GLU A 9 27.14 26.00 4.69
C GLU A 9 26.44 26.53 5.94
N CYS A 10 25.14 26.25 6.11
CA CYS A 10 24.32 26.73 7.23
C CYS A 10 24.16 25.71 8.38
N LEU A 11 24.66 24.49 8.21
CA LEU A 11 24.49 23.39 9.16
C LEU A 11 25.77 23.17 10.00
N PRO A 12 25.64 22.64 11.23
CA PRO A 12 26.81 22.28 12.04
C PRO A 12 27.66 21.20 11.35
N GLU A 13 28.97 21.20 11.59
CA GLU A 13 29.96 20.31 10.93
C GLU A 13 29.66 18.80 11.08
N GLU A 14 28.90 18.41 12.11
CA GLU A 14 28.48 17.03 12.35
C GLU A 14 27.19 16.62 11.61
N ALA A 15 26.60 17.52 10.81
CA ALA A 15 25.40 17.21 10.03
C ALA A 15 25.71 16.22 8.91
N ARG A 16 24.87 15.19 8.77
CA ARG A 16 25.06 14.14 7.75
C ARG A 16 23.75 13.76 7.09
N VAL A 17 23.84 13.31 5.84
CA VAL A 17 22.72 12.74 5.11
C VAL A 17 22.91 11.25 4.97
N GLU A 18 21.87 10.50 5.30
CA GLU A 18 21.81 9.06 5.15
C GLU A 18 20.69 8.69 4.19
N ASN A 19 21.01 7.91 3.16
CA ASN A 19 20.02 7.32 2.27
C ASN A 19 19.67 5.92 2.78
N ILE A 20 18.38 5.64 2.86
CA ILE A 20 17.85 4.41 3.42
C ILE A 20 17.09 3.65 2.33
N LYS A 21 17.31 2.33 2.32
CA LYS A 21 16.56 1.39 1.48
C LYS A 21 15.92 0.31 2.35
N PHE A 22 14.68 -0.05 2.03
CA PHE A 22 13.92 -1.09 2.71
C PHE A 22 14.03 -2.42 1.96
N VAL A 23 15.01 -3.24 2.36
CA VAL A 23 15.31 -4.51 1.70
C VAL A 23 14.65 -5.69 2.41
N SER A 24 14.62 -6.84 1.72
CA SER A 24 14.20 -8.10 2.35
C SER A 24 15.12 -8.43 3.52
N ARG A 25 14.59 -9.09 4.55
CA ARG A 25 15.37 -9.45 5.74
C ARG A 25 16.58 -10.33 5.42
N ASP A 26 16.44 -11.22 4.44
CA ASP A 26 17.46 -12.20 4.03
C ASP A 26 18.62 -11.57 3.24
N THR A 27 18.54 -10.28 2.88
CA THR A 27 19.60 -9.60 2.14
C THR A 27 20.83 -9.41 3.04
N ASN A 28 21.96 -10.04 2.73
CA ASN A 28 23.21 -9.81 3.46
C ASN A 28 23.71 -8.38 3.21
N ALA A 29 23.62 -7.53 4.22
CA ALA A 29 24.05 -6.14 4.18
C ALA A 29 24.75 -5.79 5.51
N LEU A 30 25.91 -5.14 5.43
CA LEU A 30 26.75 -4.80 6.59
C LEU A 30 26.23 -3.56 7.37
N ASN A 31 25.39 -2.73 6.73
CA ASN A 31 24.95 -1.43 7.26
C ASN A 31 23.47 -1.45 7.68
N GLU A 32 23.11 -2.36 8.58
CA GLU A 32 21.73 -2.49 9.09
C GLU A 32 21.42 -1.39 10.13
N LEU A 33 20.37 -0.60 9.88
CA LEU A 33 19.92 0.47 10.76
C LEU A 33 18.75 0.05 11.65
N PHE A 34 17.84 -0.75 11.10
CA PHE A 34 16.63 -1.18 11.79
C PHE A 34 16.08 -2.48 11.19
N GLN A 35 15.55 -3.36 12.04
CA GLN A 35 14.92 -4.61 11.63
C GLN A 35 13.44 -4.61 12.00
N PHE A 36 12.58 -4.82 11.00
CA PHE A 36 11.14 -4.89 11.25
C PHE A 36 10.74 -6.26 11.82
N PRO A 37 9.56 -6.35 12.45
CA PRO A 37 8.99 -7.63 12.90
C PRO A 37 8.92 -8.67 11.76
N ILE A 38 8.96 -9.96 12.12
CA ILE A 38 8.95 -11.09 11.18
C ILE A 38 7.80 -10.97 10.17
N ALA A 39 6.63 -10.51 10.61
CA ALA A 39 5.44 -10.35 9.78
C ALA A 39 5.66 -9.42 8.57
N ILE A 40 6.55 -8.43 8.69
CA ILE A 40 6.85 -7.46 7.63
C ILE A 40 7.99 -7.97 6.73
N ASN A 41 8.89 -8.80 7.26
CA ASN A 41 10.03 -9.40 6.56
C ASN A 41 10.93 -8.38 5.82
N ARG A 42 11.15 -7.22 6.45
CA ARG A 42 12.00 -6.15 5.91
C ARG A 42 13.06 -5.70 6.91
N LYS A 43 14.08 -5.02 6.39
CA LYS A 43 15.04 -4.26 7.19
C LYS A 43 15.46 -2.97 6.46
N ALA A 44 15.81 -1.96 7.24
CA ALA A 44 16.34 -0.70 6.74
C ALA A 44 17.88 -0.76 6.72
N ILE A 45 18.47 -0.46 5.57
CA ILE A 45 19.92 -0.41 5.39
C ILE A 45 20.36 0.99 4.95
N SER A 46 21.54 1.41 5.40
CA SER A 46 22.18 2.65 4.92
C SER A 46 22.91 2.38 3.61
N VAL A 47 22.62 3.21 2.60
CA VAL A 47 23.24 3.15 1.27
C VAL A 47 24.16 4.35 1.11
N SER A 48 25.46 4.08 0.92
CA SER A 48 26.47 5.10 0.62
C SER A 48 26.29 5.67 -0.78
N THR A 49 26.28 6.99 -0.91
CA THR A 49 26.10 7.72 -2.18
C THR A 49 27.30 7.61 -3.15
N ASP A 50 28.39 6.93 -2.74
CA ASP A 50 29.68 6.91 -3.45
C ASP A 50 29.81 5.81 -4.53
N GLY A 51 28.76 5.06 -4.80
CA GLY A 51 28.74 4.08 -5.89
C GLY A 51 27.65 4.41 -6.89
N ASP A 52 27.99 4.30 -8.18
CA ASP A 52 27.23 4.52 -9.42
C ASP A 52 25.94 3.68 -9.54
N SER A 53 25.15 3.61 -8.47
CA SER A 53 23.90 2.88 -8.38
C SER A 53 22.77 3.84 -8.72
N THR A 54 22.22 3.65 -9.91
CA THR A 54 20.95 4.21 -10.40
C THR A 54 19.71 3.86 -9.56
N GLU A 55 19.89 3.33 -8.35
CA GLU A 55 18.77 2.93 -7.48
C GLU A 55 18.34 4.12 -6.61
N LYS A 56 17.10 4.57 -6.81
CA LYS A 56 16.47 5.61 -5.99
C LYS A 56 16.38 5.11 -4.54
N ALA A 57 16.81 5.93 -3.58
CA ALA A 57 16.61 5.65 -2.16
C ALA A 57 15.11 5.72 -1.81
N ASP A 58 14.66 4.86 -0.90
CA ASP A 58 13.27 4.85 -0.43
C ASP A 58 13.01 5.99 0.55
N LEU A 59 14.02 6.36 1.34
CA LEU A 59 13.94 7.42 2.34
C LEU A 59 15.29 8.13 2.48
N THR A 60 15.30 9.47 2.53
CA THR A 60 16.51 10.25 2.82
C THR A 60 16.38 10.96 4.16
N LEU A 61 17.34 10.72 5.05
CA LEU A 61 17.44 11.38 6.35
C LEU A 61 18.51 12.45 6.35
N LEU A 62 18.18 13.63 6.86
CA LEU A 62 19.11 14.67 7.26
C LEU A 62 19.22 14.67 8.79
N ILE A 63 20.38 14.32 9.31
CA ILE A 63 20.64 14.27 10.75
C ILE A 63 21.47 15.49 11.14
N VAL A 64 20.93 16.29 12.05
CA VAL A 64 21.55 17.51 12.57
C VAL A 64 21.71 17.36 14.08
N PRO A 65 22.86 16.88 14.58
CA PRO A 65 23.11 16.80 16.01
C PRO A 65 23.28 18.23 16.56
N ALA A 66 22.25 18.74 17.23
CA ALA A 66 22.25 20.09 17.79
C ALA A 66 21.50 20.12 19.12
N SER A 67 22.11 20.75 20.13
CA SER A 67 21.53 20.89 21.47
C SER A 67 20.58 22.10 21.60
N ILE A 68 20.58 22.99 20.60
CA ILE A 68 19.83 24.26 20.60
C ILE A 68 18.87 24.26 19.40
N SER A 69 17.68 24.82 19.61
CA SER A 69 16.70 25.06 18.53
C SER A 69 17.33 25.86 17.40
N LEU A 70 17.18 25.38 16.17
CA LEU A 70 17.69 26.07 14.99
C LEU A 70 16.99 27.43 14.78
N ASP A 71 17.74 28.38 14.22
CA ASP A 71 17.22 29.68 13.81
C ASP A 71 16.11 29.52 12.75
N ALA A 72 15.17 30.48 12.69
CA ALA A 72 14.02 30.42 11.78
C ALA A 72 14.43 30.26 10.30
N GLU A 73 15.54 30.89 9.89
CA GLU A 73 16.09 30.79 8.54
C GLU A 73 16.58 29.36 8.22
N LYS A 74 17.26 28.71 9.18
CA LYS A 74 17.74 27.33 9.03
C LYS A 74 16.58 26.35 8.99
N ILE A 75 15.56 26.55 9.82
CA ILE A 75 14.32 25.75 9.78
C ILE A 75 13.63 25.90 8.42
N SER A 76 13.57 27.11 7.86
CA SER A 76 12.99 27.33 6.53
C SER A 76 13.78 26.64 5.43
N ALA A 77 15.12 26.66 5.48
CA ALA A 77 15.97 25.96 4.51
C ALA A 77 15.78 24.44 4.58
N ILE A 78 15.77 23.88 5.80
CA ILE A 78 15.52 22.46 6.03
C ILE A 78 14.11 22.07 5.55
N ARG A 79 13.09 22.89 5.83
CA ARG A 79 11.72 22.66 5.37
C ARG A 79 11.66 22.56 3.84
N LYS A 80 12.27 23.52 3.13
CA LYS A 80 12.33 23.49 1.66
C LYS A 80 13.01 22.22 1.14
N TRP A 81 14.06 21.74 1.81
CA TRP A 81 14.71 20.49 1.43
C TRP A 81 13.84 19.25 1.68
N VAL A 82 13.11 19.21 2.81
CA VAL A 82 12.17 18.13 3.14
C VAL A 82 10.99 18.08 2.17
N GLU A 83 10.49 19.24 1.75
CA GLU A 83 9.45 19.35 0.72
C GLU A 83 9.98 18.93 -0.66
N GLY A 84 11.26 19.21 -0.94
CA GLY A 84 11.91 18.84 -2.18
C GLY A 84 11.39 19.62 -3.40
N ASP A 85 11.72 19.13 -4.60
CA ASP A 85 11.35 19.79 -5.86
C ASP A 85 9.91 19.44 -6.31
N ASN A 86 9.32 18.43 -5.69
CA ASN A 86 7.94 18.03 -5.91
C ASN A 86 7.04 18.85 -4.99
N HIS A 87 6.67 20.04 -5.44
CA HIS A 87 5.52 20.75 -4.86
C HIS A 87 4.24 20.26 -5.56
N PRO A 88 3.50 19.27 -5.01
CA PRO A 88 2.06 19.30 -5.21
C PRO A 88 1.51 20.60 -4.60
N ILE A 89 0.30 20.98 -5.00
CA ILE A 89 -0.37 22.26 -4.72
C ILE A 89 -0.52 22.55 -3.20
N GLU A 90 -0.22 21.59 -2.32
CA GLU A 90 -0.26 21.73 -0.86
C GLU A 90 1.05 21.28 -0.18
N PRO A 91 1.55 22.03 0.83
CA PRO A 91 2.75 21.66 1.56
C PRO A 91 2.53 20.41 2.41
N THR A 92 3.14 19.29 2.01
CA THR A 92 3.03 17.98 2.69
C THR A 92 3.96 17.84 3.91
N SER A 93 4.75 18.88 4.25
CA SER A 93 5.76 18.79 5.31
C SER A 93 5.15 19.01 6.70
N LEU A 94 5.32 18.02 7.58
CA LEU A 94 4.89 18.09 8.97
C LEU A 94 6.06 18.44 9.87
N MET A 95 5.85 19.39 10.78
CA MET A 95 6.81 19.70 11.84
C MET A 95 6.35 19.15 13.17
N LEU A 96 7.20 18.35 13.80
CA LEU A 96 7.04 17.79 15.14
C LEU A 96 8.11 18.39 16.04
N SER A 97 7.72 18.79 17.25
CA SER A 97 8.63 19.29 18.28
C SER A 97 8.33 18.58 19.60
N LEU A 98 9.30 17.86 20.15
CA LEU A 98 9.13 17.09 21.38
C LEU A 98 10.45 17.05 22.17
N GLN A 99 10.46 17.53 23.42
CA GLN A 99 11.59 17.37 24.36
C GLN A 99 12.99 17.65 23.75
N HIS A 100 13.19 18.84 23.17
CA HIS A 100 14.44 19.26 22.49
C HIS A 100 14.77 18.50 21.20
N VAL A 101 13.81 17.77 20.65
CA VAL A 101 13.88 17.17 19.31
C VAL A 101 12.95 17.95 18.38
N GLN A 102 13.46 18.37 17.23
CA GLN A 102 12.65 18.90 16.14
C GLN A 102 12.77 17.97 14.94
N ILE A 103 11.63 17.62 14.36
CA ILE A 103 11.55 16.72 13.21
C ILE A 103 10.73 17.41 12.15
N LEU A 104 11.29 17.53 10.95
CA LEU A 104 10.54 17.88 9.76
C LEU A 104 10.40 16.63 8.93
N TRP A 105 9.16 16.26 8.61
CA TRP A 105 8.84 15.00 7.97
C TRP A 105 8.10 15.21 6.66
N SER A 106 8.52 14.48 5.65
CA SER A 106 7.75 14.13 4.46
C SER A 106 7.93 12.63 4.19
N PRO A 107 7.09 12.02 3.34
CA PRO A 107 7.15 10.58 3.07
C PRO A 107 8.51 10.10 2.52
N GLU A 108 9.18 10.93 1.71
CA GLU A 108 10.48 10.60 1.09
C GLU A 108 11.68 11.20 1.84
N ARG A 109 11.50 12.26 2.64
CA ARG A 109 12.60 13.01 3.27
C ARG A 109 12.28 13.38 4.71
N ILE A 110 13.25 13.21 5.61
CA ILE A 110 13.08 13.58 7.01
C ILE A 110 14.31 14.35 7.45
N ALA A 111 14.12 15.44 8.18
CA ALA A 111 15.18 16.10 8.91
C ALA A 111 14.97 15.92 10.41
N ILE A 112 16.00 15.44 11.10
CA ILE A 112 16.01 15.19 12.54
C ILE A 112 17.04 16.12 13.18
N VAL A 113 16.58 16.96 14.10
CA VAL A 113 17.40 17.88 14.87
C VAL A 113 17.26 17.48 16.33
N ALA A 114 18.32 16.91 16.89
CA ALA A 114 18.30 16.35 18.24
C ALA A 114 19.69 16.39 18.88
N GLU A 115 19.74 16.28 20.21
CA GLU A 115 20.99 16.03 20.93
C GLU A 115 21.64 14.71 20.48
N LYS A 116 22.98 14.65 20.46
CA LYS A 116 23.78 13.52 19.96
C LYS A 116 23.42 12.17 20.58
N ASN A 117 23.04 12.16 21.86
CA ASN A 117 22.60 10.98 22.60
C ASN A 117 21.21 10.47 22.21
N ARG A 118 20.35 11.33 21.63
CA ARG A 118 18.95 11.01 21.25
C ARG A 118 18.78 10.71 19.77
N VAL A 119 19.72 11.16 18.93
CA VAL A 119 19.66 11.03 17.46
C VAL A 119 19.34 9.59 17.05
N GLU A 120 20.07 8.59 17.53
CA GLU A 120 19.90 7.21 17.10
C GLU A 120 18.51 6.64 17.48
N THR A 121 18.03 7.01 18.67
CA THR A 121 16.72 6.57 19.16
C THR A 121 15.59 7.17 18.32
N VAL A 122 15.68 8.47 18.02
CA VAL A 122 14.70 9.17 17.19
C VAL A 122 14.79 8.69 15.74
N GLN A 123 16.00 8.46 15.23
CA GLN A 123 16.23 7.94 13.88
C GLN A 123 15.51 6.60 13.68
N ARG A 124 15.72 5.63 14.58
CA ARG A 124 15.07 4.31 14.48
C ARG A 124 13.55 4.42 14.52
N ALA A 125 13.01 5.22 15.44
CA ALA A 125 11.57 5.45 15.55
C ALA A 125 10.99 6.09 14.28
N MET A 126 11.68 7.07 13.70
CA MET A 126 11.24 7.73 12.47
C MET A 126 11.32 6.81 11.26
N ILE A 127 12.34 5.96 11.14
CA ILE A 127 12.44 4.95 10.09
C ILE A 127 11.26 3.99 10.16
N GLU A 128 10.97 3.48 11.36
CA GLU A 128 9.88 2.54 11.58
C GLU A 128 8.52 3.15 11.20
N VAL A 129 8.16 4.29 11.80
CA VAL A 129 6.85 4.89 11.57
C VAL A 129 6.69 5.40 10.15
N THR A 130 7.75 5.96 9.56
CA THR A 130 7.68 6.42 8.16
C THR A 130 7.47 5.27 7.21
N TYR A 131 8.12 4.12 7.43
CA TYR A 131 7.88 2.93 6.60
C TYR A 131 6.39 2.53 6.62
N TYR A 132 5.80 2.40 7.81
CA TYR A 132 4.39 2.01 7.92
C TYR A 132 3.42 3.05 7.33
N VAL A 133 3.68 4.33 7.54
CA VAL A 133 2.87 5.42 6.96
C VAL A 133 3.01 5.44 5.44
N SER A 134 4.20 5.23 4.89
CA SER A 134 4.42 5.15 3.45
C SER A 134 3.71 3.94 2.83
N GLU A 135 3.71 2.78 3.50
CA GLU A 135 2.92 1.62 3.06
C GLU A 135 1.42 1.92 3.04
N LEU A 136 0.90 2.63 4.05
CA LEU A 136 -0.48 3.09 4.08
C LEU A 136 -0.80 4.01 2.89
N MET A 137 0.07 5.00 2.63
CA MET A 137 -0.06 5.92 1.50
C MET A 137 -0.01 5.20 0.14
N ASN A 138 0.81 4.15 0.02
CA ASN A 138 0.87 3.34 -1.20
C ASN A 138 -0.46 2.61 -1.43
N ILE A 139 -1.07 2.05 -0.38
CA ILE A 139 -2.38 1.39 -0.47
C ILE A 139 -3.47 2.41 -0.88
N GLU A 140 -3.48 3.59 -0.27
CA GLU A 140 -4.39 4.69 -0.65
C GLU A 140 -4.25 5.08 -2.11
N TYR A 141 -3.01 5.25 -2.56
CA TYR A 141 -2.73 5.59 -3.94
C TYR A 141 -3.26 4.50 -4.88
N GLU A 142 -2.95 3.23 -4.63
CA GLU A 142 -3.43 2.11 -5.44
C GLU A 142 -4.97 2.03 -5.49
N ILE A 143 -5.65 2.26 -4.37
CA ILE A 143 -7.12 2.29 -4.30
C ILE A 143 -7.68 3.47 -5.10
N SER A 144 -7.08 4.66 -4.96
CA SER A 144 -7.54 5.87 -5.67
C SER A 144 -7.45 5.71 -7.19
N GLN A 145 -6.37 5.10 -7.69
CA GLN A 145 -6.17 4.88 -9.13
C GLN A 145 -7.16 3.87 -9.72
N ARG A 146 -7.69 2.96 -8.90
CA ARG A 146 -8.61 1.90 -9.34
C ARG A 146 -10.08 2.34 -9.28
N TRP A 147 -10.38 3.48 -8.66
CA TRP A 147 -11.77 3.92 -8.47
C TRP A 147 -12.57 4.07 -9.76
N PRO A 148 -12.02 4.69 -10.83
CA PRO A 148 -12.74 4.77 -12.11
C PRO A 148 -13.04 3.40 -12.72
N GLN A 149 -12.20 2.39 -12.43
CA GLN A 149 -12.42 1.04 -12.93
C GLN A 149 -13.58 0.37 -12.20
N LEU A 150 -13.66 0.54 -10.88
CA LEU A 150 -14.80 0.07 -10.08
C LEU A 150 -16.11 0.62 -10.63
N GLU A 151 -16.19 1.94 -10.85
CA GLU A 151 -17.37 2.60 -11.40
C GLU A 151 -17.78 2.02 -12.76
N SER A 152 -16.80 1.67 -13.60
CA SER A 152 -17.05 1.03 -14.90
C SER A 152 -17.53 -0.43 -14.81
N ASP A 153 -17.17 -1.12 -13.72
CA ASP A 153 -17.50 -2.53 -13.48
C ASP A 153 -18.84 -2.70 -12.73
N ILE A 154 -19.30 -1.68 -11.98
CA ILE A 154 -20.61 -1.67 -11.26
C ILE A 154 -21.78 -2.18 -12.14
N PRO A 155 -21.98 -1.73 -13.40
CA PRO A 155 -23.08 -2.21 -14.22
C PRO A 155 -23.10 -3.74 -14.43
N ILE A 156 -21.93 -4.40 -14.37
CA ILE A 156 -21.81 -5.86 -14.53
C ILE A 156 -22.45 -6.60 -13.34
N ALA A 157 -22.40 -6.01 -12.14
CA ALA A 157 -23.04 -6.55 -10.94
C ALA A 157 -24.58 -6.59 -11.05
N PHE A 158 -25.17 -5.74 -11.89
CA PHE A 158 -26.62 -5.63 -12.05
C PHE A 158 -27.15 -6.25 -13.34
N GLN A 159 -26.44 -6.11 -14.46
CA GLN A 159 -26.87 -6.62 -15.77
C GLN A 159 -25.71 -7.31 -16.48
N TYR A 160 -25.83 -8.62 -16.68
CA TYR A 160 -24.83 -9.40 -17.39
C TYR A 160 -25.20 -9.54 -18.88
N ASP A 161 -24.30 -9.09 -19.75
CA ASP A 161 -24.40 -9.25 -21.21
C ASP A 161 -23.50 -10.42 -21.66
N GLN A 162 -24.01 -11.34 -22.49
CA GLN A 162 -23.25 -12.44 -23.09
C GLN A 162 -21.97 -11.99 -23.78
N LYS A 163 -21.93 -10.77 -24.33
CA LYS A 163 -20.72 -10.22 -24.97
C LYS A 163 -19.57 -9.99 -23.99
N ARG A 164 -19.83 -10.03 -22.68
CA ARG A 164 -18.85 -9.80 -21.60
C ARG A 164 -18.28 -11.09 -20.98
N VAL A 165 -18.66 -12.27 -21.49
CA VAL A 165 -18.18 -13.59 -21.02
C VAL A 165 -16.64 -13.72 -21.06
N GLY A 166 -15.98 -13.02 -21.98
CA GLY A 166 -14.51 -12.99 -22.07
C GLY A 166 -13.79 -12.27 -20.92
N ARG A 167 -14.51 -11.47 -20.11
CA ARG A 167 -13.92 -10.64 -19.04
C ARG A 167 -13.85 -11.29 -17.66
N LYS A 168 -14.34 -12.54 -17.51
CA LYS A 168 -14.31 -13.23 -16.20
C LYS A 168 -12.89 -13.29 -15.61
N ARG A 169 -11.89 -13.63 -16.42
CA ARG A 169 -10.50 -13.73 -15.97
C ARG A 169 -9.94 -12.40 -15.50
N GLU A 170 -10.26 -11.32 -16.23
CA GLU A 170 -9.85 -9.96 -15.89
C GLU A 170 -10.49 -9.52 -14.57
N LEU A 171 -11.80 -9.71 -14.40
CA LEU A 171 -12.51 -9.39 -13.15
C LEU A 171 -11.97 -10.18 -11.95
N MET A 172 -11.67 -11.47 -12.13
CA MET A 172 -11.05 -12.29 -11.08
C MET A 172 -9.65 -11.80 -10.71
N GLN A 173 -8.85 -11.34 -11.68
CA GLN A 173 -7.54 -10.76 -11.41
C GLN A 173 -7.66 -9.44 -10.63
N LYS A 174 -8.61 -8.57 -11.02
CA LYS A 174 -8.91 -7.34 -10.28
C LYS A 174 -9.34 -7.68 -8.84
N PHE A 175 -10.25 -8.63 -8.66
CA PHE A 175 -10.73 -9.03 -7.34
C PHE A 175 -9.62 -9.61 -6.46
N GLN A 176 -8.77 -10.48 -7.02
CA GLN A 176 -7.58 -10.99 -6.33
C GLN A 176 -6.66 -9.84 -5.89
N SER A 177 -6.46 -8.83 -6.73
CA SER A 177 -5.63 -7.67 -6.39
C SER A 177 -6.19 -6.85 -5.24
N ILE A 178 -7.52 -6.76 -5.08
CA ILE A 178 -8.17 -6.07 -3.95
C ILE A 178 -7.95 -6.86 -2.66
N TYR A 179 -8.14 -8.18 -2.65
CA TYR A 179 -7.84 -8.99 -1.47
C TYR A 179 -6.37 -8.94 -1.06
N LEU A 180 -5.45 -8.83 -2.02
CA LEU A 180 -4.04 -8.61 -1.71
C LEU A 180 -3.82 -7.27 -1.00
N LEU A 181 -4.49 -6.19 -1.42
CA LEU A 181 -4.44 -4.90 -0.71
C LEU A 181 -5.05 -5.00 0.70
N ARG A 182 -6.19 -5.69 0.85
CA ARG A 182 -6.82 -5.94 2.16
C ARG A 182 -5.92 -6.73 3.10
N ALA A 183 -5.25 -7.75 2.59
CA ALA A 183 -4.29 -8.54 3.35
C ALA A 183 -3.06 -7.71 3.73
N GLN A 184 -2.57 -6.85 2.83
CA GLN A 184 -1.47 -5.92 3.12
C GLN A 184 -1.85 -4.93 4.22
N LEU A 185 -3.05 -4.31 4.14
CA LEU A 185 -3.56 -3.40 5.16
C LEU A 185 -3.65 -4.12 6.51
N SER A 186 -4.32 -5.28 6.55
CA SER A 186 -4.46 -6.10 7.77
C SER A 186 -3.12 -6.48 8.41
N ARG A 187 -2.08 -6.67 7.58
CA ARG A 187 -0.73 -6.99 8.05
C ARG A 187 -0.02 -5.81 8.70
N ILE A 188 -0.24 -4.58 8.21
CA ILE A 188 0.41 -3.37 8.74
C ILE A 188 -0.39 -2.71 9.88
N THR A 189 -1.72 -2.85 9.89
CA THR A 189 -2.62 -2.20 10.86
C THR A 189 -2.22 -2.39 12.32
N PRO A 190 -1.83 -3.59 12.82
CA PRO A 190 -1.43 -3.75 14.21
C PRO A 190 -0.22 -2.88 14.60
N PHE A 191 0.72 -2.67 13.67
CA PHE A 191 1.92 -1.87 13.90
C PHE A 191 1.66 -0.37 13.72
N LEU A 192 0.65 -0.02 12.93
CA LEU A 192 0.16 1.35 12.79
C LEU A 192 -0.64 1.81 14.01
N LEU A 193 -1.60 1.02 14.48
CA LEU A 193 -2.55 1.44 15.52
C LEU A 193 -2.08 1.14 16.95
N CYS A 194 -1.22 0.13 17.16
CA CYS A 194 -0.85 -0.33 18.50
C CYS A 194 0.67 -0.31 18.72
N PRO A 195 1.29 0.86 18.96
CA PRO A 195 2.70 0.95 19.30
C PRO A 195 2.91 0.43 20.73
N HIS A 196 3.62 -0.68 20.86
CA HIS A 196 3.79 -1.39 22.13
C HIS A 196 5.17 -1.13 22.75
N VAL A 197 5.33 -0.04 23.51
CA VAL A 197 6.33 -0.02 24.59
C VAL A 197 5.83 0.79 25.77
N TYR A 198 5.45 0.11 26.86
CA TYR A 198 5.35 0.71 28.19
C TYR A 198 6.65 0.45 28.96
N PRO A 199 7.27 1.45 29.60
CA PRO A 199 6.86 2.85 29.72
C PRO A 199 7.11 3.68 28.44
N PRO A 200 6.43 4.84 28.26
CA PRO A 200 6.55 5.67 27.07
C PRO A 200 7.97 6.21 26.90
N THR A 201 8.70 5.67 25.93
CA THR A 201 10.03 6.12 25.55
C THR A 201 9.96 7.31 24.58
N LEU A 202 11.07 8.04 24.41
CA LEU A 202 11.19 9.08 23.39
C LEU A 202 10.83 8.57 21.99
N ALA A 203 11.23 7.32 21.68
CA ALA A 203 10.89 6.65 20.43
C ALA A 203 9.37 6.45 20.26
N SER A 204 8.69 5.93 21.30
CA SER A 204 7.23 5.73 21.27
C SER A 204 6.49 7.06 21.07
N GLN A 205 6.89 8.08 21.83
CA GLN A 205 6.25 9.41 21.78
C GLN A 205 6.42 10.08 20.41
N VAL A 206 7.60 10.01 19.82
CA VAL A 206 7.84 10.56 18.47
C VAL A 206 6.95 9.86 17.45
N GLY A 207 6.89 8.53 17.50
CA GLY A 207 6.05 7.75 16.60
C GLY A 207 4.55 8.04 16.76
N GLU A 208 4.07 8.13 18.01
CA GLU A 208 2.67 8.44 18.32
C GLU A 208 2.28 9.82 17.80
N ARG A 209 3.12 10.83 18.04
CA ARG A 209 2.85 12.19 17.55
C ARG A 209 2.81 12.28 16.03
N LEU A 210 3.66 11.53 15.33
CA LEU A 210 3.58 11.49 13.87
C LEU A 210 2.26 10.86 13.41
N ARG A 211 1.87 9.72 13.98
CA ARG A 211 0.61 9.04 13.64
C ARG A 211 -0.62 9.90 13.91
N GLU A 212 -0.67 10.59 15.05
CA GLU A 212 -1.73 11.53 15.38
C GLU A 212 -1.81 12.67 14.36
N ARG A 213 -0.66 13.26 13.98
CA ARG A 213 -0.62 14.36 13.01
C ARG A 213 -1.02 13.93 11.60
N VAL A 214 -0.71 12.69 11.23
CA VAL A 214 -1.09 12.11 9.94
C VAL A 214 -2.51 11.53 9.96
N ARG A 215 -3.15 11.44 11.15
CA ARG A 215 -4.47 10.84 11.37
C ARG A 215 -4.55 9.41 10.86
N VAL A 216 -3.58 8.60 11.26
CA VAL A 216 -3.44 7.22 10.79
C VAL A 216 -4.69 6.38 11.09
N GLU A 217 -5.32 6.57 12.26
CA GLU A 217 -6.52 5.82 12.66
C GLU A 217 -7.69 6.09 11.69
N ASP A 218 -8.09 7.36 11.53
CA ASP A 218 -9.14 7.77 10.59
C ASP A 218 -8.88 7.26 9.16
N ARG A 219 -7.61 7.30 8.72
CA ARG A 219 -7.21 6.87 7.38
C ARG A 219 -7.32 5.36 7.19
N VAL A 220 -6.94 4.58 8.20
CA VAL A 220 -7.08 3.12 8.18
C VAL A 220 -8.56 2.72 8.16
N GLU A 221 -9.39 3.39 8.96
CA GLU A 221 -10.85 3.18 8.95
C GLU A 221 -11.43 3.50 7.56
N PHE A 222 -11.14 4.69 7.03
CA PHE A 222 -11.62 5.09 5.70
C PHE A 222 -11.18 4.13 4.58
N LEU A 223 -9.94 3.67 4.59
CA LEU A 223 -9.45 2.69 3.63
C LEU A 223 -10.12 1.33 3.78
N SER A 224 -10.41 0.93 5.02
CA SER A 224 -11.12 -0.30 5.28
C SER A 224 -12.50 -0.27 4.62
N ASP A 225 -13.24 0.83 4.82
CA ASP A 225 -14.57 1.03 4.24
C ASP A 225 -14.52 1.07 2.71
N GLN A 226 -13.52 1.76 2.14
CA GLN A 226 -13.33 1.77 0.68
C GLN A 226 -13.10 0.36 0.13
N LEU A 227 -12.21 -0.42 0.75
CA LEU A 227 -11.93 -1.80 0.33
C LEU A 227 -13.17 -2.69 0.43
N GLU A 228 -14.01 -2.51 1.45
CA GLU A 228 -15.28 -3.24 1.60
C GLU A 228 -16.21 -2.98 0.40
N VAL A 229 -16.35 -1.72 -0.04
CA VAL A 229 -17.14 -1.41 -1.26
C VAL A 229 -16.59 -2.12 -2.50
N TYR A 230 -15.26 -2.17 -2.67
CA TYR A 230 -14.66 -2.94 -3.77
C TYR A 230 -14.98 -4.43 -3.67
N GLU A 231 -14.88 -5.01 -2.48
CA GLU A 231 -15.15 -6.41 -2.21
C GLU A 231 -16.60 -6.75 -2.57
N GLU A 232 -17.58 -5.98 -2.07
CA GLU A 232 -19.00 -6.18 -2.34
C GLU A 232 -19.32 -6.14 -3.84
N VAL A 233 -18.82 -5.13 -4.57
CA VAL A 233 -19.11 -4.99 -6.01
C VAL A 233 -18.53 -6.16 -6.80
N TYR A 234 -17.30 -6.59 -6.50
CA TYR A 234 -16.67 -7.70 -7.22
C TYR A 234 -17.25 -9.06 -6.82
N GLU A 235 -17.70 -9.24 -5.58
CA GLU A 235 -18.46 -10.42 -5.16
C GLU A 235 -19.77 -10.53 -5.95
N LEU A 236 -20.53 -9.44 -6.05
CA LEU A 236 -21.75 -9.40 -6.87
C LEU A 236 -21.46 -9.70 -8.34
N CYS A 237 -20.40 -9.12 -8.91
CA CYS A 237 -19.98 -9.42 -10.28
C CYS A 237 -19.67 -10.92 -10.45
N SER A 238 -18.94 -11.51 -9.51
CA SER A 238 -18.59 -12.93 -9.51
C SER A 238 -19.84 -13.82 -9.44
N GLN A 239 -20.76 -13.50 -8.53
CA GLN A 239 -22.01 -14.23 -8.36
C GLN A 239 -22.84 -14.18 -9.65
N ARG A 240 -23.02 -13.01 -10.25
CA ARG A 240 -23.75 -12.87 -11.53
C ARG A 240 -23.13 -13.69 -12.64
N ILE A 241 -21.81 -13.62 -12.80
CA ILE A 241 -21.11 -14.42 -13.81
C ILE A 241 -21.38 -15.91 -13.61
N ASN A 242 -21.34 -16.38 -12.35
CA ASN A 242 -21.56 -17.77 -12.03
C ASN A 242 -23.01 -18.21 -12.29
N ASP A 243 -24.00 -17.41 -11.88
CA ASP A 243 -25.43 -17.65 -12.11
C ASP A 243 -25.73 -17.80 -13.60
N HIS A 244 -25.16 -16.91 -14.42
CA HIS A 244 -25.30 -17.02 -15.87
C HIS A 244 -24.64 -18.27 -16.43
N GLN A 245 -23.42 -18.62 -15.98
CA GLN A 245 -22.76 -19.87 -16.41
C GLN A 245 -23.59 -21.12 -16.05
N HIS A 246 -24.22 -21.12 -14.88
CA HIS A 246 -25.12 -22.20 -14.48
C HIS A 246 -26.39 -22.25 -15.33
N ALA A 247 -27.01 -21.10 -15.62
CA ALA A 247 -28.19 -21.03 -16.47
C ALA A 247 -27.91 -21.56 -17.90
N TYR A 248 -26.76 -21.21 -18.48
CA TYR A 248 -26.37 -21.74 -19.80
C TYR A 248 -26.16 -23.25 -19.79
N LYS A 249 -25.43 -23.76 -18.80
CA LYS A 249 -25.20 -25.22 -18.67
C LYS A 249 -26.52 -25.97 -18.49
N GLY A 250 -27.43 -25.42 -17.68
CA GLY A 250 -28.78 -25.95 -17.50
C GLY A 250 -29.53 -26.04 -18.83
N HIS A 251 -29.56 -24.95 -19.60
CA HIS A 251 -30.27 -24.92 -20.88
C HIS A 251 -29.63 -25.85 -21.94
N THR A 252 -28.31 -25.93 -22.01
CA THR A 252 -27.64 -26.89 -22.92
C THR A 252 -27.94 -28.34 -22.56
N LEU A 253 -28.04 -28.63 -21.25
CA LEU A 253 -28.36 -29.97 -20.76
C LEU A 253 -29.83 -30.31 -21.03
N GLU A 254 -30.73 -29.35 -20.86
CA GLU A 254 -32.14 -29.47 -21.24
C GLU A 254 -32.31 -29.78 -22.73
N TRP A 255 -31.63 -29.03 -23.61
CA TRP A 255 -31.64 -29.29 -25.05
C TRP A 255 -31.05 -30.66 -25.41
N MET A 256 -29.98 -31.08 -24.73
CA MET A 256 -29.40 -32.40 -24.94
C MET A 256 -30.40 -33.51 -24.57
N ILE A 257 -31.12 -33.37 -23.45
CA ILE A 257 -32.19 -34.31 -23.05
C ILE A 257 -33.32 -34.33 -24.08
N ILE A 258 -33.78 -33.16 -24.54
CA ILE A 258 -34.85 -33.06 -25.55
C ILE A 258 -34.42 -33.79 -26.84
N ILE A 259 -33.20 -33.55 -27.33
CA ILE A 259 -32.69 -34.21 -28.55
C ILE A 259 -32.62 -35.73 -28.35
N LEU A 260 -32.13 -36.19 -27.20
CA LEU A 260 -32.02 -37.62 -26.89
C LEU A 260 -33.38 -38.30 -26.83
N LEU A 261 -34.37 -37.66 -26.20
CA LEU A 261 -35.76 -38.14 -26.18
C LEU A 261 -36.37 -38.19 -27.58
N LEU A 262 -36.10 -37.19 -28.43
CA LEU A 262 -36.60 -37.16 -29.80
C LEU A 262 -36.03 -38.32 -30.63
N VAL A 263 -34.73 -38.60 -30.50
CA VAL A 263 -34.08 -39.76 -31.13
C VAL A 263 -34.70 -41.07 -30.64
N GLN A 264 -34.91 -41.21 -29.32
CA GLN A 264 -35.54 -42.42 -28.76
C GLN A 264 -36.97 -42.63 -29.29
N ILE A 265 -37.76 -41.56 -29.42
CA ILE A 265 -39.10 -41.62 -30.00
C ILE A 265 -39.03 -42.06 -31.46
N LEU A 266 -38.11 -41.50 -32.25
CA LEU A 266 -37.92 -41.89 -33.64
C LEU A 266 -37.56 -43.38 -33.79
N PHE A 267 -36.64 -43.90 -32.98
CA PHE A 267 -36.32 -45.33 -32.95
C PHE A 267 -37.54 -46.17 -32.58
N SER A 268 -38.28 -45.78 -31.54
CA SER A 268 -39.47 -46.51 -31.12
C SER A 268 -40.54 -46.55 -32.21
N VAL A 269 -40.76 -45.44 -32.93
CA VAL A 269 -41.70 -45.39 -34.06
C VAL A 269 -41.23 -46.28 -35.21
N PHE A 270 -39.93 -46.31 -35.50
CA PHE A 270 -39.36 -47.18 -36.53
C PHE A 270 -39.53 -48.67 -36.19
N ASP A 271 -39.28 -49.05 -34.94
CA ASP A 271 -39.51 -50.42 -34.46
C ASP A 271 -40.99 -50.81 -34.57
N TYR A 272 -41.91 -49.91 -34.23
CA TYR A 272 -43.35 -50.16 -34.40
C TYR A 272 -43.75 -50.33 -35.87
N LEU A 273 -43.23 -49.50 -36.77
CA LEU A 273 -43.53 -49.59 -38.20
C LEU A 273 -42.96 -50.87 -38.83
N THR A 274 -41.77 -51.30 -38.39
CA THR A 274 -41.17 -52.56 -38.87
C THR A 274 -41.95 -53.78 -38.38
N ILE A 275 -42.48 -53.76 -37.15
CA ILE A 275 -43.34 -54.83 -36.61
C ILE A 275 -44.73 -54.84 -37.27
N ALA A 276 -45.31 -53.68 -37.57
CA ALA A 276 -46.64 -53.58 -38.19
C ALA A 276 -46.63 -53.83 -39.72
N GLY A 277 -45.46 -53.73 -40.35
CA GLY A 277 -45.26 -53.98 -41.78
C GLY A 277 -44.98 -55.44 -42.16
N THR A 278 -44.86 -56.33 -41.18
CA THR A 278 -44.83 -57.79 -41.35
C THR A 278 -46.17 -58.41 -41.03
#